data_AF-A0A096MC44-F1
#
_entry.id   AF-A0A096MC44-F1
#
_cell.length_a   1.000
_cell.length_b   1.000
_cell.length_c   1.000
_cell.angle_alpha   90.00
_cell.angle_beta   90.00
_cell.angle_gamma   90.00
#
_symmetry.space_group_name_H-M   'P 1'
#
loop_
_entity.id
_entity.type
_entity.pdbx_description
1 polymer ?
#
loop_
_entity_poly.entity_id
_entity_poly.type
_entity_poly.pdbx_seq_one_letter_code
_entity_poly.pdbx_strand_id
1 'polypeptide(L)'
;MSGVGPKSLFFFGLPDLTQLVCVTLSPLEEEQQEPRTNQIKTCRQLVLLYSDILACPALDSITDVTAVMSVHFLQRGVLQAFAIRNRLQHTPFPGDLQCCLSYSLISRLAPSWNKAGLYLISGADFLTWRGTLSAVSLELSTSGGRLCLSIEASAVRTPPPTLDDLGLPAPVLQRFCSDPDFILDLSSTGGPIWCHVLPSMKKGQIISISRQLPRDGPFRTYGDLQSHWNRLYGYRLPDLQGGEVYCSVYFRPVGEKLFTYPNFTAYCIRLQPVQRCPRGDLQGALARFLADSRERLQSVCGFPTRLTSKPSY
;
A
#
# COMPACT_ATOMS: atom_id res chain seq x y z
N MET A 1 23.62 -14.86 -10.94
CA MET A 1 24.26 -13.73 -10.22
C MET A 1 23.23 -12.61 -10.11
N SER A 2 22.68 -12.41 -8.92
CA SER A 2 21.57 -11.49 -8.64
C SER A 2 22.03 -10.03 -8.75
N GLY A 3 21.59 -9.33 -9.78
CA GLY A 3 21.83 -7.90 -9.97
C GLY A 3 21.12 -7.08 -8.89
N VAL A 4 21.83 -6.80 -7.80
CA VAL A 4 21.48 -5.75 -6.83
C VAL A 4 22.05 -4.46 -7.41
N GLY A 5 21.18 -3.50 -7.73
CA GLY A 5 21.60 -2.17 -8.17
C GLY A 5 22.34 -1.43 -7.04
N PRO A 6 23.13 -0.39 -7.34
CA PRO A 6 23.81 0.38 -6.32
C PRO A 6 22.80 1.03 -5.36
N LYS A 7 22.94 0.76 -4.06
CA LYS A 7 22.16 1.42 -3.00
C LYS A 7 22.72 2.82 -2.75
N SER A 8 21.84 3.81 -2.68
CA SER A 8 22.16 5.19 -2.33
C SER A 8 21.63 5.49 -0.93
N LEU A 9 22.46 6.13 -0.10
CA LEU A 9 22.11 6.48 1.28
C LEU A 9 21.78 7.97 1.40
N PHE A 10 20.69 8.26 2.10
CA PHE A 10 20.28 9.61 2.45
C PHE A 10 19.82 9.70 3.89
N PHE A 11 19.86 10.90 4.46
CA PHE A 11 19.62 11.12 5.87
C PHE A 11 18.66 12.29 6.10
N PHE A 12 17.75 12.11 7.06
CA PHE A 12 16.97 13.17 7.68
C PHE A 12 17.36 13.31 9.15
N GLY A 13 17.37 14.55 9.65
CA GLY A 13 17.43 14.80 11.09
C GLY A 13 16.12 14.39 11.75
N LEU A 14 16.19 13.75 12.92
CA LEU A 14 15.03 13.47 13.75
C LEU A 14 15.00 14.43 14.94
N PRO A 15 13.81 14.79 15.42
CA PRO A 15 13.69 15.51 16.68
C PRO A 15 14.17 14.65 17.84
N ASP A 16 14.52 15.32 18.94
CA ASP A 16 14.81 14.66 20.20
C ASP A 16 13.58 13.86 20.65
N LEU A 17 13.79 12.57 20.96
CA LEU A 17 12.73 11.67 21.41
C LEU A 17 12.06 12.19 22.69
N THR A 18 12.76 12.95 23.54
CA THR A 18 12.20 13.55 24.76
C THR A 18 11.07 14.56 24.46
N GLN A 19 11.05 15.11 23.24
CA GLN A 19 10.04 16.07 22.78
C GLN A 19 8.85 15.38 22.10
N LEU A 20 8.92 14.07 21.94
CA LEU A 20 7.91 13.25 21.29
C LEU A 20 7.16 12.39 22.30
N VAL A 21 5.96 12.01 21.91
CA VAL A 21 5.13 11.06 22.64
C VAL A 21 4.58 10.03 21.66
N CYS A 22 4.65 8.77 22.05
CA CYS A 22 3.99 7.64 21.41
C CYS A 22 2.68 7.38 22.15
N VAL A 23 1.60 7.21 21.38
CA VAL A 23 0.26 6.90 21.90
C VAL A 23 -0.36 5.78 21.09
N THR A 24 -1.15 4.94 21.78
CA THR A 24 -2.00 3.95 21.14
C THR A 24 -3.42 4.51 20.99
N LEU A 25 -3.92 4.52 19.76
CA LEU A 25 -5.27 4.97 19.41
C LEU A 25 -6.12 3.75 19.05
N SER A 26 -7.36 3.70 19.54
CA SER A 26 -8.32 2.69 19.12
C SER A 26 -9.36 3.37 18.21
N PRO A 27 -9.35 3.10 16.90
CA PRO A 27 -10.38 3.56 15.99
C PRO A 27 -11.77 3.19 16.51
N LEU A 28 -12.74 4.08 16.32
CA LEU A 28 -14.14 3.74 16.54
C LEU A 28 -14.52 2.58 15.62
N GLU A 29 -15.21 1.58 16.16
CA GLU A 29 -15.68 0.46 15.36
C GLU A 29 -16.76 0.95 14.39
N GLU A 30 -16.51 0.80 13.09
CA GLU A 30 -17.53 0.98 12.06
C GLU A 30 -18.28 -0.34 11.88
N GLU A 31 -19.59 -0.33 12.09
CA GLU A 31 -20.44 -1.50 11.84
C GLU A 31 -20.22 -1.99 10.40
N GLN A 32 -20.08 -3.31 10.24
CA GLN A 32 -19.84 -4.01 8.96
C GLN A 32 -18.42 -3.93 8.36
N GLN A 33 -17.49 -3.17 8.95
CA GLN A 33 -16.11 -3.08 8.44
C GLN A 33 -15.17 -4.08 9.15
N GLU A 34 -14.40 -4.85 8.38
CA GLU A 34 -13.36 -5.73 8.95
C GLU A 34 -12.38 -4.92 9.84
N PRO A 35 -12.07 -5.35 11.08
CA PRO A 35 -11.26 -4.59 12.04
C PRO A 35 -9.92 -4.11 11.48
N ARG A 36 -9.18 -4.99 10.80
CA ARG A 36 -7.89 -4.67 10.17
C ARG A 36 -8.02 -3.64 9.05
N THR A 37 -9.14 -3.68 8.31
CA THR A 37 -9.41 -2.67 7.27
C THR A 37 -9.70 -1.31 7.89
N ASN A 38 -10.53 -1.28 8.94
CA ASN A 38 -10.84 -0.03 9.66
C ASN A 38 -9.55 0.61 10.21
N GLN A 39 -8.72 -0.18 10.91
CA GLN A 39 -7.43 0.24 11.44
C GLN A 39 -6.52 0.91 10.39
N ILE A 40 -6.35 0.29 9.22
CA ILE A 40 -5.50 0.83 8.15
C ILE A 40 -6.10 2.12 7.58
N LYS A 41 -7.43 2.18 7.35
CA LYS A 41 -8.13 3.39 6.87
C LYS A 41 -7.95 4.55 7.84
N THR A 42 -8.23 4.34 9.14
CA THR A 42 -8.07 5.35 10.18
C THR A 42 -6.62 5.82 10.28
N CYS A 43 -5.66 4.89 10.26
CA CYS A 43 -4.24 5.21 10.29
C CYS A 43 -3.83 6.09 9.09
N ARG A 44 -4.24 5.71 7.87
CA ARG A 44 -3.95 6.49 6.67
C ARG A 44 -4.62 7.87 6.72
N GLN A 45 -5.86 7.95 7.17
CA GLN A 45 -6.58 9.21 7.32
C GLN A 45 -5.86 10.15 8.29
N LEU A 46 -5.44 9.66 9.46
CA LEU A 46 -4.67 10.43 10.45
C LEU A 46 -3.41 11.05 9.84
N VAL A 47 -2.62 10.24 9.15
CA VAL A 47 -1.36 10.67 8.51
C VAL A 47 -1.56 11.73 7.43
N LEU A 48 -2.67 11.64 6.69
CA LEU A 48 -2.97 12.57 5.59
C LEU A 48 -3.65 13.86 6.09
N LEU A 49 -4.38 13.79 7.21
CA LEU A 49 -5.06 14.94 7.80
C LEU A 49 -4.09 15.81 8.61
N TYR A 50 -3.12 15.20 9.29
CA TYR A 50 -2.19 15.89 10.18
C TYR A 50 -0.73 15.64 9.78
N SER A 51 -0.05 16.67 9.27
CA SER A 51 1.39 16.62 8.95
C SER A 51 2.27 16.32 10.16
N ASP A 52 1.82 16.76 11.34
CA ASP A 52 2.55 16.65 12.61
C ASP A 52 2.34 15.31 13.32
N ILE A 53 1.55 14.41 12.73
CA ILE A 53 1.34 13.06 13.24
C ILE A 53 2.00 12.07 12.30
N LEU A 54 2.78 11.17 12.89
CA LEU A 54 3.18 9.92 12.27
C LEU A 54 2.33 8.81 12.86
N ALA A 55 1.92 7.86 12.03
CA ALA A 55 1.21 6.69 12.54
C ALA A 55 1.54 5.44 11.73
N CYS A 56 1.30 4.29 12.33
CA CYS A 56 1.23 3.00 11.64
C CYS A 56 0.17 2.11 12.31
N PRO A 57 -0.41 1.14 11.58
CA PRO A 57 -1.19 0.07 12.21
C PRO A 57 -0.30 -0.67 13.22
N ALA A 58 -0.78 -0.92 14.44
CA ALA A 58 -0.04 -1.68 15.43
C ALA A 58 0.26 -3.10 14.92
N LEU A 59 1.38 -3.67 15.37
CA LEU A 59 1.85 -5.00 14.94
C LEU A 59 1.25 -6.12 15.79
N ASP A 60 0.98 -5.83 17.05
CA ASP A 60 0.44 -6.71 18.09
C ASP A 60 -1.09 -6.64 18.22
N SER A 61 -1.73 -5.70 17.51
CA SER A 61 -3.18 -5.49 17.52
C SER A 61 -3.74 -5.31 16.11
N ILE A 62 -4.92 -5.90 15.85
CA ILE A 62 -5.65 -5.76 14.58
C ILE A 62 -6.60 -4.56 14.56
N THR A 63 -6.76 -3.87 15.70
CA THR A 63 -7.62 -2.70 15.86
C THR A 63 -6.81 -1.44 16.09
N ASP A 64 -5.71 -1.50 16.84
CA ASP A 64 -5.08 -0.30 17.38
C ASP A 64 -4.06 0.38 16.44
N VAL A 65 -3.94 1.68 16.51
CA VAL A 65 -2.99 2.47 15.72
C VAL A 65 -1.93 3.03 16.65
N THR A 66 -0.66 2.80 16.33
CA THR A 66 0.46 3.48 17.00
C THR A 66 0.64 4.84 16.35
N ALA A 67 0.65 5.91 17.13
CA ALA A 67 0.86 7.27 16.65
C ALA A 67 1.97 7.97 17.44
N VAL A 68 2.85 8.65 16.72
CA VAL A 68 3.94 9.47 17.28
C VAL A 68 3.73 10.92 16.87
N MET A 69 3.81 11.82 17.84
CA MET A 69 3.65 13.27 17.65
C MET A 69 4.48 14.03 18.68
N SER A 70 4.53 15.36 18.57
CA SER A 70 5.16 16.18 19.61
C SER A 70 4.28 16.26 20.86
N VAL A 71 4.91 16.40 22.02
CA VAL A 71 4.20 16.61 23.30
C VAL A 71 3.28 17.83 23.21
N HIS A 72 3.74 18.90 22.57
CA HIS A 72 2.97 20.12 22.36
C HIS A 72 1.74 19.90 21.47
N PHE A 73 1.86 19.07 20.41
CA PHE A 73 0.71 18.74 19.57
C PHE A 73 -0.36 17.97 20.36
N LEU A 74 0.05 16.99 21.17
CA LEU A 74 -0.87 16.20 22.00
C LEU A 74 -1.65 17.09 22.98
N GLN A 75 -0.97 18.06 23.60
CA GLN A 75 -1.59 18.99 24.56
C GLN A 75 -2.70 19.87 23.95
N ARG A 76 -2.73 20.04 22.62
CA ARG A 76 -3.80 20.78 21.93
C ARG A 76 -5.13 20.01 21.89
N GLY A 77 -5.15 18.73 22.25
CA GLY A 77 -6.38 17.94 22.35
C GLY A 77 -7.02 17.54 21.01
N VAL A 78 -6.31 17.72 19.89
CA VAL A 78 -6.83 17.45 18.52
C VAL A 78 -7.27 16.00 18.33
N LEU A 79 -6.63 15.07 19.04
CA LEU A 79 -6.92 13.64 18.95
C LEU A 79 -8.05 13.17 19.87
N GLN A 80 -8.77 14.06 20.56
CA GLN A 80 -9.92 13.63 21.38
C GLN A 80 -10.99 12.89 20.57
N ALA A 81 -11.13 13.19 19.28
CA ALA A 81 -12.03 12.47 18.36
C ALA A 81 -11.59 11.02 18.06
N PHE A 82 -10.30 10.70 18.24
CA PHE A 82 -9.75 9.36 18.08
C PHE A 82 -9.53 8.80 19.48
N ALA A 83 -10.47 7.98 19.97
CA ALA A 83 -10.48 7.48 21.34
C ALA A 83 -9.07 7.00 21.79
N ILE A 84 -8.47 7.73 22.73
CA ILE A 84 -7.17 7.38 23.32
C ILE A 84 -7.47 6.32 24.38
N ARG A 85 -7.17 5.06 24.07
CA ARG A 85 -7.40 3.96 24.99
C ARG A 85 -6.25 3.88 25.99
N ASN A 86 -6.56 4.17 27.25
CA ASN A 86 -5.64 4.13 28.39
C ASN A 86 -4.45 5.11 28.24
N ARG A 87 -3.96 5.63 29.36
CA ARG A 87 -2.85 6.59 29.42
C ARG A 87 -1.48 5.96 29.08
N LEU A 88 -1.43 5.03 28.13
CA LEU A 88 -0.17 4.45 27.62
C LEU A 88 0.48 5.46 26.68
N GLN A 89 0.94 6.54 27.29
CA GLN A 89 1.79 7.53 26.70
C GLN A 89 3.20 7.18 27.14
N HIS A 90 4.10 7.01 26.19
CA HIS A 90 5.50 6.81 26.50
C HIS A 90 6.36 7.57 25.51
N THR A 91 7.61 7.81 25.87
CA THR A 91 8.61 8.27 24.92
C THR A 91 8.78 7.20 23.82
N PRO A 92 8.68 7.56 22.53
CA PRO A 92 8.78 6.57 21.45
C PRO A 92 10.13 5.86 21.49
N PHE A 93 10.11 4.54 21.34
CA PHE A 93 11.32 3.79 21.05
C PHE A 93 11.73 4.01 19.59
N PRO A 94 13.01 3.81 19.22
CA PRO A 94 13.45 3.92 17.83
C PRO A 94 12.60 3.07 16.87
N GLY A 95 12.16 1.88 17.29
CA GLY A 95 11.28 1.00 16.52
C GLY A 95 9.92 1.61 16.20
N ASP A 96 9.26 2.26 17.18
CA ASP A 96 7.95 2.90 16.99
C ASP A 96 8.07 4.04 15.96
N LEU A 97 9.09 4.87 16.14
CA LEU A 97 9.37 5.99 15.26
C LEU A 97 9.68 5.51 13.83
N GLN A 98 10.50 4.48 13.68
CA GLN A 98 10.83 3.89 12.38
C GLN A 98 9.59 3.34 11.67
N CYS A 99 8.74 2.59 12.37
CA CYS A 99 7.50 2.03 11.82
C CYS A 99 6.52 3.13 11.40
N CYS A 100 6.28 4.11 12.28
CA CYS A 100 5.38 5.23 12.02
C CYS A 100 5.89 6.11 10.87
N LEU A 101 7.19 6.43 10.83
CA LEU A 101 7.82 7.17 9.74
C LEU A 101 7.68 6.45 8.41
N SER A 102 7.99 5.15 8.38
CA SER A 102 7.92 4.33 7.17
C SER A 102 6.51 4.31 6.58
N TYR A 103 5.52 3.99 7.41
CA TYR A 103 4.13 3.97 6.96
C TYR A 103 3.65 5.37 6.54
N SER A 104 3.99 6.40 7.30
CA SER A 104 3.55 7.77 7.03
C SER A 104 4.13 8.31 5.73
N LEU A 105 5.44 8.09 5.50
CA LEU A 105 6.12 8.52 4.28
C LEU A 105 5.50 7.84 3.05
N ILE A 106 5.37 6.50 3.06
CA ILE A 106 4.75 5.76 1.95
C ILE A 106 3.33 6.23 1.72
N SER A 107 2.57 6.49 2.79
CA SER A 107 1.19 6.95 2.68
C SER A 107 1.06 8.32 2.02
N ARG A 108 1.95 9.26 2.38
CA ARG A 108 2.01 10.63 1.84
C ARG A 108 2.57 10.70 0.42
N LEU A 109 3.40 9.73 0.02
CA LEU A 109 3.95 9.65 -1.33
C LEU A 109 2.92 9.15 -2.36
N ALA A 110 1.91 8.38 -1.94
CA ALA A 110 0.83 7.97 -2.82
C ALA A 110 -0.04 9.20 -3.20
N PRO A 111 -0.43 9.35 -4.48
CA PRO A 111 -0.33 8.37 -5.56
C PRO A 111 0.89 8.55 -6.48
N SER A 112 1.83 9.44 -6.17
CA SER A 112 3.04 9.64 -7.00
C SER A 112 3.96 8.41 -6.95
N TRP A 113 4.01 7.74 -5.79
CA TRP A 113 4.73 6.48 -5.60
C TRP A 113 3.86 5.46 -4.86
N ASN A 114 3.66 4.29 -5.45
CA ASN A 114 2.68 3.30 -5.01
C ASN A 114 3.32 1.97 -4.64
N LYS A 115 2.93 1.40 -3.49
CA LYS A 115 3.56 0.21 -2.93
C LYS A 115 3.19 -1.08 -3.67
N ALA A 116 4.12 -1.69 -4.41
CA ALA A 116 3.95 -3.02 -4.99
C ALA A 116 5.02 -3.98 -4.46
N GLY A 117 4.67 -4.74 -3.42
CA GLY A 117 5.59 -5.62 -2.71
C GLY A 117 6.68 -4.81 -2.01
N LEU A 118 7.93 -5.01 -2.45
CA LEU A 118 9.12 -4.30 -1.95
C LEU A 118 9.36 -2.97 -2.66
N TYR A 119 8.63 -2.69 -3.75
CA TYR A 119 8.85 -1.51 -4.57
C TYR A 119 7.83 -0.42 -4.26
N LEU A 120 8.26 0.83 -4.43
CA LEU A 120 7.42 1.98 -4.66
C LEU A 120 7.51 2.30 -6.17
N ILE A 121 6.40 2.12 -6.89
CA ILE A 121 6.33 2.31 -8.34
C ILE A 121 5.79 3.72 -8.63
N SER A 122 6.48 4.44 -9.51
CA SER A 122 6.13 5.81 -9.89
C SER A 122 4.88 5.87 -10.78
N GLY A 123 4.03 6.87 -10.56
CA GLY A 123 2.89 7.20 -11.40
C GLY A 123 1.55 6.79 -10.80
N ALA A 124 0.54 7.67 -10.90
CA ALA A 124 -0.81 7.41 -10.39
C ALA A 124 -1.58 6.37 -11.23
N ASP A 125 -1.17 6.19 -12.48
CA ASP A 125 -1.72 5.31 -13.51
C ASP A 125 -0.95 3.99 -13.66
N PHE A 126 0.03 3.73 -12.77
CA PHE A 126 0.94 2.56 -12.82
C PHE A 126 0.22 1.21 -12.92
N LEU A 127 -1.03 1.16 -12.44
CA LEU A 127 -1.87 -0.01 -12.49
C LEU A 127 -2.13 -0.46 -13.94
N THR A 128 -2.36 0.49 -14.84
CA THR A 128 -2.74 0.28 -16.25
C THR A 128 -1.57 0.04 -17.18
N TRP A 129 -0.39 0.47 -16.75
CA TRP A 129 0.77 0.53 -17.60
C TRP A 129 1.33 -0.87 -17.89
N ARG A 130 1.51 -1.18 -19.17
CA ARG A 130 2.06 -2.47 -19.66
C ARG A 130 3.57 -2.44 -19.89
N GLY A 131 4.12 -1.24 -20.05
CA GLY A 131 5.54 -1.00 -20.30
C GLY A 131 6.38 -1.00 -19.02
N THR A 132 7.61 -0.51 -19.16
CA THR A 132 8.53 -0.34 -18.04
C THR A 132 8.16 0.91 -17.23
N LEU A 133 8.23 0.81 -15.91
CA LEU A 133 7.99 1.88 -14.95
C LEU A 133 9.23 2.12 -14.11
N SER A 134 9.43 3.35 -13.67
CA SER A 134 10.40 3.66 -12.64
C SER A 134 9.91 3.19 -11.28
N ALA A 135 10.80 2.61 -10.50
CA ALA A 135 10.53 2.18 -9.14
C ALA A 135 11.73 2.42 -8.24
N VAL A 136 11.49 2.42 -6.94
CA VAL A 136 12.54 2.34 -5.93
C VAL A 136 12.18 1.27 -4.91
N SER A 137 13.16 0.60 -4.32
CA SER A 137 12.97 -0.08 -3.04
C SER A 137 13.62 0.74 -1.94
N LEU A 138 12.90 0.88 -0.83
CA LEU A 138 13.25 1.74 0.29
C LEU A 138 13.39 0.90 1.56
N GLU A 139 14.56 0.99 2.18
CA GLU A 139 14.81 0.51 3.55
C GLU A 139 15.02 1.74 4.44
N LEU A 140 14.34 1.77 5.58
CA LEU A 140 14.40 2.86 6.55
C LEU A 140 14.98 2.33 7.86
N SER A 141 15.92 3.04 8.44
CA SER A 141 16.44 2.76 9.78
C SER A 141 16.63 4.04 10.58
N THR A 142 16.36 3.97 11.88
CA THR A 142 16.60 5.08 12.80
C THR A 142 17.81 4.79 13.68
N SER A 143 18.79 5.68 13.70
CA SER A 143 19.98 5.57 14.55
C SER A 143 20.53 6.95 14.91
N GLY A 144 20.97 7.15 16.15
CA GLY A 144 21.66 8.36 16.60
C GLY A 144 20.92 9.68 16.31
N GLY A 145 19.60 9.71 16.52
CA GLY A 145 18.79 10.91 16.24
C GLY A 145 18.61 11.21 14.75
N ARG A 146 18.79 10.22 13.88
CA ARG A 146 18.59 10.36 12.42
C ARG A 146 17.84 9.21 11.81
N LEU A 147 17.19 9.52 10.70
CA LEU A 147 16.58 8.57 9.79
C LEU A 147 17.50 8.36 8.61
N CYS A 148 17.92 7.12 8.38
CA CYS A 148 18.66 6.68 7.21
C CYS A 148 17.71 6.05 6.20
N LEU A 149 17.85 6.44 4.93
CA LEU A 149 17.12 5.95 3.78
C LEU A 149 18.12 5.23 2.89
N SER A 150 17.97 3.92 2.78
CA SER A 150 18.68 3.07 1.83
C SER A 150 17.77 2.84 0.63
N ILE A 151 18.13 3.44 -0.50
CA ILE A 151 17.28 3.48 -1.70
C ILE A 151 18.00 2.78 -2.85
N GLU A 152 17.31 1.81 -3.46
CA GLU A 152 17.74 1.17 -4.71
C GLU A 152 16.76 1.55 -5.81
N ALA A 153 17.23 2.36 -6.77
CA ALA A 153 16.44 2.69 -7.94
C ALA A 153 16.40 1.51 -8.91
N SER A 154 15.24 1.30 -9.52
CA SER A 154 14.99 0.17 -10.42
C SER A 154 14.00 0.55 -11.51
N ALA A 155 14.02 -0.24 -12.58
CA ALA A 155 13.01 -0.22 -13.62
C ALA A 155 12.23 -1.54 -13.53
N VAL A 156 10.91 -1.49 -13.52
CA VAL A 156 10.06 -2.67 -13.29
C VAL A 156 8.93 -2.79 -14.29
N ARG A 157 8.40 -4.00 -14.43
CA ARG A 157 7.17 -4.29 -15.18
C ARG A 157 6.19 -5.04 -14.28
N THR A 158 4.94 -4.61 -14.35
CA THR A 158 3.81 -5.22 -13.65
C THR A 158 2.60 -5.19 -14.59
N PRO A 159 2.62 -5.90 -15.72
CA PRO A 159 1.54 -5.83 -16.69
C PRO A 159 0.24 -6.37 -16.06
N PRO A 160 -0.89 -5.65 -16.20
CA PRO A 160 -2.18 -6.20 -15.82
C PRO A 160 -2.52 -7.41 -16.71
N PRO A 161 -3.00 -8.53 -16.14
CA PRO A 161 -3.38 -9.69 -16.93
C PRO A 161 -4.65 -9.43 -17.75
N THR A 162 -4.79 -10.19 -18.83
CA THR A 162 -5.97 -10.30 -19.68
C THR A 162 -6.63 -11.67 -19.48
N LEU A 163 -7.88 -11.83 -19.93
CA LEU A 163 -8.56 -13.12 -19.88
C LEU A 163 -7.83 -14.18 -20.72
N ASP A 164 -7.17 -13.77 -21.81
CA ASP A 164 -6.40 -14.67 -22.67
C ASP A 164 -5.16 -15.22 -21.95
N ASP A 165 -4.56 -14.45 -21.04
CA ASP A 165 -3.41 -14.89 -20.23
C ASP A 165 -3.75 -16.02 -19.26
N LEU A 166 -5.05 -16.29 -19.02
CA LEU A 166 -5.50 -17.39 -18.16
C LEU A 166 -5.43 -18.76 -18.85
N GLY A 167 -5.22 -18.80 -20.18
CA GLY A 167 -5.11 -20.05 -20.94
C GLY A 167 -6.41 -20.86 -20.95
N LEU A 168 -7.57 -20.21 -20.83
CA LEU A 168 -8.87 -20.87 -20.84
C LEU A 168 -9.30 -21.25 -22.27
N PRO A 169 -10.04 -22.36 -22.46
CA PRO A 169 -10.55 -22.74 -23.78
C PRO A 169 -11.47 -21.66 -24.37
N ALA A 170 -11.33 -21.39 -25.67
CA ALA A 170 -12.09 -20.35 -26.36
C ALA A 170 -13.64 -20.45 -26.18
N PRO A 171 -14.27 -21.64 -26.21
CA PRO A 171 -15.73 -21.73 -25.97
C PRO A 171 -16.14 -21.27 -24.56
N VAL A 172 -15.29 -21.49 -23.56
CA VAL A 172 -15.52 -21.07 -22.17
C VAL A 172 -15.44 -19.55 -22.07
N LEU A 173 -14.43 -18.94 -22.69
CA LEU A 173 -14.28 -17.48 -22.77
C LEU A 173 -15.43 -16.83 -23.54
N GLN A 174 -15.88 -17.42 -24.65
CA GLN A 174 -17.02 -16.92 -25.42
C GLN A 174 -18.31 -16.94 -24.60
N ARG A 175 -18.58 -18.04 -23.87
CA ARG A 175 -19.73 -18.13 -22.97
C ARG A 175 -19.68 -17.06 -21.89
N PHE A 176 -18.54 -16.93 -21.22
CA PHE A 176 -18.33 -15.86 -20.23
C PHE A 176 -18.49 -14.46 -20.82
N CYS A 177 -18.11 -14.27 -22.09
CA CYS A 177 -18.28 -12.99 -22.75
C CYS A 177 -19.71 -12.65 -23.13
N SER A 178 -20.53 -13.67 -23.39
CA SER A 178 -21.90 -13.54 -23.90
C SER A 178 -22.95 -13.51 -22.80
N ASP A 179 -22.67 -14.15 -21.66
CA ASP A 179 -23.59 -14.29 -20.52
C ASP A 179 -23.03 -13.52 -19.29
N PRO A 180 -23.60 -12.35 -18.93
CA PRO A 180 -23.18 -11.58 -17.77
C PRO A 180 -23.38 -12.27 -16.42
N ASP A 181 -24.26 -13.26 -16.33
CA ASP A 181 -24.53 -14.01 -15.09
C ASP A 181 -23.61 -15.25 -14.98
N PHE A 182 -22.87 -15.58 -16.04
CA PHE A 182 -21.97 -16.72 -16.04
C PHE A 182 -20.76 -16.48 -15.13
N ILE A 183 -20.60 -17.37 -14.16
CA ILE A 183 -19.43 -17.41 -13.26
C ILE A 183 -18.47 -18.48 -13.76
N LEU A 184 -17.25 -18.06 -14.09
CA LEU A 184 -16.15 -18.96 -14.38
C LEU A 184 -15.62 -19.53 -13.07
N ASP A 185 -15.96 -20.78 -12.78
CA ASP A 185 -15.32 -21.54 -11.72
C ASP A 185 -13.99 -22.14 -12.20
N LEU A 186 -12.90 -21.71 -11.58
CA LEU A 186 -11.55 -22.16 -11.91
C LEU A 186 -11.07 -23.30 -11.00
N SER A 187 -11.81 -23.65 -9.95
CA SER A 187 -11.48 -24.81 -9.12
C SER A 187 -11.60 -26.12 -9.90
N SER A 188 -12.46 -26.14 -10.92
CA SER A 188 -12.74 -27.28 -11.79
C SER A 188 -11.85 -27.33 -13.05
N THR A 189 -10.98 -26.32 -13.26
CA THR A 189 -10.06 -26.28 -14.40
C THR A 189 -8.78 -27.07 -14.13
N GLY A 190 -8.04 -27.49 -15.18
CA GLY A 190 -6.90 -28.42 -15.14
C GLY A 190 -5.66 -27.99 -14.32
N GLY A 191 -5.80 -27.06 -13.39
CA GLY A 191 -4.80 -26.66 -12.41
C GLY A 191 -5.16 -25.34 -11.70
N PRO A 192 -4.57 -25.06 -10.52
CA PRO A 192 -4.81 -23.80 -9.81
C PRO A 192 -4.21 -22.61 -10.57
N ILE A 193 -5.00 -21.55 -10.77
CA ILE A 193 -4.51 -20.29 -11.32
C ILE A 193 -3.98 -19.41 -10.18
N TRP A 194 -2.66 -19.24 -10.14
CA TRP A 194 -1.99 -18.41 -9.14
C TRP A 194 -1.89 -16.95 -9.56
N CYS A 195 -1.98 -16.06 -8.58
CA CYS A 195 -1.83 -14.64 -8.77
C CYS A 195 -1.16 -13.96 -7.58
N HIS A 196 -0.83 -12.67 -7.73
CA HIS A 196 -0.26 -11.79 -6.72
C HIS A 196 -1.14 -10.56 -6.56
N VAL A 197 -1.50 -10.23 -5.31
CA VAL A 197 -2.45 -9.14 -5.03
C VAL A 197 -1.75 -7.93 -4.39
N LEU A 198 -1.89 -6.77 -5.02
CA LEU A 198 -1.40 -5.49 -4.55
C LEU A 198 -2.10 -5.04 -3.25
N PRO A 199 -1.51 -4.07 -2.50
CA PRO A 199 -0.13 -3.61 -2.62
C PRO A 199 0.90 -4.64 -2.14
N SER A 200 0.47 -5.62 -1.35
CA SER A 200 1.38 -6.57 -0.67
C SER A 200 2.11 -7.54 -1.62
N MET A 201 1.58 -7.74 -2.84
CA MET A 201 1.99 -8.79 -3.78
C MET A 201 1.92 -10.20 -3.19
N LYS A 202 1.09 -10.41 -2.16
CA LYS A 202 0.82 -11.73 -1.57
C LYS A 202 0.29 -12.67 -2.64
N LYS A 203 0.83 -13.89 -2.66
CA LYS A 203 0.40 -14.93 -3.58
C LYS A 203 -0.95 -15.50 -3.12
N GLY A 204 -1.90 -15.58 -4.03
CA GLY A 204 -3.24 -16.15 -3.83
C GLY A 204 -3.67 -16.97 -5.03
N GLN A 205 -4.73 -17.76 -4.87
CA GLN A 205 -5.31 -18.56 -5.95
C GLN A 205 -6.61 -17.91 -6.42
N ILE A 206 -6.78 -17.74 -7.72
CA ILE A 206 -8.06 -17.31 -8.29
C ILE A 206 -9.00 -18.53 -8.28
N ILE A 207 -10.12 -18.40 -7.59
CA ILE A 207 -11.13 -19.46 -7.44
C ILE A 207 -12.23 -19.28 -8.47
N SER A 208 -12.72 -18.06 -8.65
CA SER A 208 -13.76 -17.77 -9.63
C SER A 208 -13.63 -16.39 -10.25
N ILE A 209 -14.21 -16.24 -11.44
CA ILE A 209 -14.30 -14.98 -12.17
C ILE A 209 -15.78 -14.70 -12.53
N SER A 210 -16.28 -13.52 -12.21
CA SER A 210 -17.67 -13.10 -12.47
C SER A 210 -17.72 -11.75 -13.17
N ARG A 211 -18.85 -11.38 -13.78
CA ARG A 211 -19.09 -10.02 -14.32
C ARG A 211 -19.88 -9.11 -13.39
N GLN A 212 -20.19 -9.61 -12.19
CA GLN A 212 -20.99 -8.93 -11.18
C GLN A 212 -20.31 -9.04 -9.82
N LEU A 213 -20.46 -8.00 -9.01
CA LEU A 213 -20.06 -8.05 -7.61
C LEU A 213 -20.84 -9.15 -6.86
N PRO A 214 -20.20 -9.92 -5.97
CA PRO A 214 -20.90 -10.86 -5.12
C PRO A 214 -21.97 -10.16 -4.28
N ARG A 215 -23.19 -10.72 -4.26
CA ARG A 215 -24.33 -10.13 -3.54
C ARG A 215 -24.13 -10.12 -2.02
N ASP A 216 -23.42 -11.11 -1.52
CA ASP A 216 -23.00 -11.29 -0.13
C ASP A 216 -21.72 -10.50 0.23
N GLY A 217 -21.09 -9.84 -0.75
CA GLY A 217 -19.89 -9.04 -0.56
C GLY A 217 -20.14 -7.69 0.13
N PRO A 218 -19.08 -7.04 0.63
CA PRO A 218 -19.17 -5.74 1.31
C PRO A 218 -19.32 -4.54 0.34
N PHE A 219 -19.25 -4.77 -0.97
CA PHE A 219 -19.31 -3.73 -2.00
C PHE A 219 -20.58 -3.87 -2.83
N ARG A 220 -21.25 -2.75 -3.13
CA ARG A 220 -22.48 -2.72 -3.94
C ARG A 220 -22.21 -2.18 -5.34
N THR A 221 -21.21 -1.33 -5.48
CA THR A 221 -20.83 -0.69 -6.74
C THR A 221 -19.33 -0.74 -6.96
N TYR A 222 -18.89 -0.55 -8.21
CA TYR A 222 -17.47 -0.34 -8.50
C TYR A 222 -16.92 0.92 -7.81
N GLY A 223 -17.74 1.97 -7.65
CA GLY A 223 -17.37 3.17 -6.90
C GLY A 223 -16.98 2.88 -5.44
N ASP A 224 -17.65 1.91 -4.80
CA ASP A 224 -17.29 1.47 -3.46
C ASP A 224 -15.90 0.84 -3.43
N LEU A 225 -15.54 0.06 -4.45
CA LEU A 225 -14.20 -0.50 -4.61
C LEU A 225 -13.15 0.59 -4.85
N GLN A 226 -13.42 1.55 -5.74
CA GLN A 226 -12.51 2.68 -5.99
C GLN A 226 -12.25 3.45 -4.69
N SER A 227 -13.31 3.78 -3.95
CA SER A 227 -13.24 4.46 -2.66
C SER A 227 -12.47 3.64 -1.63
N HIS A 228 -12.75 2.34 -1.54
CA HIS A 228 -12.05 1.43 -0.62
C HIS A 228 -10.55 1.39 -0.90
N TRP A 229 -10.12 1.15 -2.14
CA TRP A 229 -8.71 1.06 -2.52
C TRP A 229 -7.96 2.37 -2.36
N ASN A 230 -8.61 3.49 -2.68
CA ASN A 230 -8.03 4.82 -2.48
C ASN A 230 -7.85 5.14 -0.98
N ARG A 231 -8.88 4.89 -0.16
CA ARG A 231 -8.83 5.14 1.29
C ARG A 231 -7.86 4.20 2.01
N LEU A 232 -7.70 2.97 1.55
CA LEU A 232 -6.86 1.96 2.21
C LEU A 232 -5.39 2.06 1.78
N TYR A 233 -5.13 2.25 0.48
CA TYR A 233 -3.79 2.14 -0.11
C TYR A 233 -3.35 3.38 -0.91
N GLY A 234 -4.24 4.34 -1.15
CA GLY A 234 -3.96 5.50 -2.02
C GLY A 234 -4.06 5.19 -3.51
N TYR A 235 -4.59 4.02 -3.88
CA TYR A 235 -4.66 3.57 -5.25
C TYR A 235 -5.84 4.19 -5.97
N ARG A 236 -5.56 4.85 -7.09
CA ARG A 236 -6.60 5.37 -7.99
C ARG A 236 -6.94 4.30 -9.02
N LEU A 237 -7.97 3.51 -8.73
CA LEU A 237 -8.55 2.60 -9.71
C LEU A 237 -9.21 3.45 -10.82
N PRO A 238 -8.87 3.25 -12.10
CA PRO A 238 -9.42 4.06 -13.19
C PRO A 238 -10.84 3.61 -13.54
N ASP A 239 -11.51 4.41 -14.36
CA ASP A 239 -12.89 4.16 -14.75
C ASP A 239 -13.01 2.94 -15.68
N LEU A 240 -14.15 2.27 -15.58
CA LEU A 240 -14.44 1.07 -16.37
C LEU A 240 -14.82 1.47 -17.80
N GLN A 241 -14.01 1.05 -18.76
CA GLN A 241 -14.39 1.03 -20.18
C GLN A 241 -14.37 -0.43 -20.64
N GLY A 242 -15.55 -1.07 -20.80
CA GLY A 242 -15.64 -2.44 -21.33
C GLY A 242 -16.26 -3.51 -20.43
N GLY A 243 -16.98 -3.12 -19.38
CA GLY A 243 -17.72 -4.05 -18.51
C GLY A 243 -16.93 -4.49 -17.27
N GLU A 244 -17.67 -4.82 -16.22
CA GLU A 244 -17.09 -5.19 -14.93
C GLU A 244 -16.73 -6.68 -14.96
N VAL A 245 -15.50 -7.02 -14.54
CA VAL A 245 -15.15 -8.40 -14.24
C VAL A 245 -14.53 -8.39 -12.85
N TYR A 246 -14.73 -9.45 -12.07
CA TYR A 246 -14.24 -9.60 -10.72
C TYR A 246 -13.64 -10.99 -10.53
N CYS A 247 -12.55 -11.08 -9.76
CA CYS A 247 -11.90 -12.29 -9.31
C CYS A 247 -12.18 -12.49 -7.84
N SER A 248 -12.58 -13.71 -7.47
CA SER A 248 -12.56 -14.17 -6.08
C SER A 248 -11.24 -14.90 -5.84
N VAL A 249 -10.43 -14.37 -4.92
CA VAL A 249 -9.10 -14.88 -4.61
C VAL A 249 -9.09 -15.49 -3.21
N TYR A 250 -8.52 -16.68 -3.13
CA TYR A 250 -8.28 -17.41 -1.90
C TYR A 250 -6.82 -17.24 -1.45
N PHE A 251 -6.63 -17.00 -0.15
CA PHE A 251 -5.31 -16.94 0.48
C PHE A 251 -5.23 -18.02 1.57
N ARG A 252 -4.47 -19.08 1.31
CA ARG A 252 -4.26 -20.18 2.26
C ARG A 252 -3.91 -19.74 3.70
N PRO A 253 -3.07 -18.70 3.93
CA PRO A 253 -2.75 -18.27 5.30
C PRO A 253 -3.89 -17.54 6.04
N VAL A 254 -4.95 -17.13 5.34
CA VAL A 254 -6.04 -16.27 5.88
C VAL A 254 -7.30 -17.11 6.20
N GLY A 255 -7.25 -18.43 5.98
CA GLY A 255 -8.39 -19.33 6.18
C GLY A 255 -9.30 -19.39 4.96
N GLU A 256 -10.58 -19.74 5.17
CA GLU A 256 -11.55 -20.05 4.11
C GLU A 256 -12.16 -18.80 3.42
N LYS A 257 -11.86 -17.60 3.90
CA LYS A 257 -12.42 -16.36 3.37
C LYS A 257 -11.93 -16.08 1.94
N LEU A 258 -12.88 -15.85 1.04
CA LEU A 258 -12.62 -15.34 -0.31
C LEU A 258 -12.63 -13.81 -0.33
N PHE A 259 -11.76 -13.23 -1.16
CA PHE A 259 -11.66 -11.80 -1.32
C PHE A 259 -11.90 -11.42 -2.78
N THR A 260 -12.80 -10.46 -3.01
CA THR A 260 -13.19 -10.00 -4.34
C THR A 260 -12.32 -8.85 -4.81
N TYR A 261 -11.82 -8.94 -6.04
CA TYR A 261 -10.97 -7.95 -6.68
C TYR A 261 -11.41 -7.72 -8.14
N PRO A 262 -11.40 -6.49 -8.69
CA PRO A 262 -11.77 -6.25 -10.10
C PRO A 262 -10.75 -6.83 -11.12
N ASN A 263 -11.20 -7.21 -12.32
CA ASN A 263 -10.54 -8.11 -13.29
C ASN A 263 -10.53 -7.62 -14.78
N PHE A 264 -11.54 -6.98 -15.39
CA PHE A 264 -11.33 -6.33 -16.73
C PHE A 264 -10.39 -5.11 -16.61
N THR A 265 -10.20 -4.75 -15.34
CA THR A 265 -9.26 -3.84 -14.72
C THR A 265 -8.46 -4.64 -13.68
N ALA A 266 -7.66 -5.63 -14.14
CA ALA A 266 -6.72 -6.38 -13.30
C ALA A 266 -5.53 -5.51 -12.85
N TYR A 267 -5.86 -4.39 -12.21
CA TYR A 267 -4.97 -3.42 -11.62
C TYR A 267 -4.44 -3.85 -10.29
N CYS A 268 -5.21 -4.63 -9.54
CA CYS A 268 -4.81 -5.08 -8.22
C CYS A 268 -4.25 -6.50 -8.20
N ILE A 269 -4.46 -7.28 -9.26
CA ILE A 269 -3.97 -8.66 -9.41
C ILE A 269 -2.89 -8.72 -10.49
N ARG A 270 -1.83 -9.48 -10.28
CA ARG A 270 -0.81 -9.81 -11.29
C ARG A 270 -0.61 -11.31 -11.36
N LEU A 271 -0.49 -11.86 -12.57
CA LEU A 271 -0.14 -13.29 -12.74
C LEU A 271 1.33 -13.58 -12.43
N GLN A 272 2.16 -12.55 -12.47
CA GLN A 272 3.59 -12.62 -12.17
C GLN A 272 3.96 -11.64 -11.04
N PRO A 273 4.99 -11.93 -10.25
CA PRO A 273 5.55 -10.93 -9.33
C PRO A 273 6.11 -9.74 -10.10
N VAL A 274 6.47 -8.66 -9.38
CA VAL A 274 7.11 -7.48 -9.99
C VAL A 274 8.40 -7.91 -10.70
N GLN A 275 8.49 -7.65 -12.00
CA GLN A 275 9.63 -8.05 -12.83
C GLN A 275 10.64 -6.90 -12.95
N ARG A 276 11.89 -7.11 -12.54
CA ARG A 276 12.97 -6.13 -12.77
C ARG A 276 13.35 -6.10 -14.26
N CYS A 277 13.54 -4.89 -14.78
CA CYS A 277 14.01 -4.65 -16.13
C CYS A 277 15.48 -4.24 -16.10
N PRO A 278 16.32 -4.76 -17.02
CA PRO A 278 17.74 -4.42 -17.07
C PRO A 278 18.00 -2.99 -17.57
N ARG A 279 17.03 -2.38 -18.26
CA ARG A 279 17.15 -1.04 -18.86
C ARG A 279 16.11 -0.11 -18.25
N GLY A 280 16.55 1.09 -17.87
CA GLY A 280 15.70 2.20 -17.44
C GLY A 280 16.51 3.35 -16.86
N ASP A 281 15.88 4.51 -16.76
CA ASP A 281 16.50 5.71 -16.17
C ASP A 281 16.49 5.64 -14.65
N LEU A 282 17.52 4.99 -14.09
CA LEU A 282 17.66 4.79 -12.64
C LEU A 282 17.98 6.11 -11.91
N GLN A 283 18.79 6.98 -12.53
CA GLN A 283 19.16 8.26 -11.93
C GLN A 283 17.97 9.22 -11.89
N GLY A 284 17.19 9.33 -12.97
CA GLY A 284 15.97 10.13 -12.97
C GLY A 284 14.87 9.55 -12.07
N ALA A 285 14.78 8.22 -11.92
CA ALA A 285 13.90 7.60 -10.93
C ALA A 285 14.29 8.01 -9.50
N LEU A 286 15.58 7.91 -9.16
CA LEU A 286 16.09 8.33 -7.85
C LEU A 286 15.87 9.83 -7.61
N ALA A 287 16.20 10.68 -8.58
CA ALA A 287 16.07 12.13 -8.47
C ALA A 287 14.61 12.56 -8.21
N ARG A 288 13.65 11.99 -8.95
CA ARG A 288 12.22 12.24 -8.73
C ARG A 288 11.76 11.74 -7.36
N PHE A 289 12.18 10.54 -6.96
CA PHE A 289 11.82 10.00 -5.66
C PHE A 289 12.29 10.90 -4.51
N LEU A 290 13.53 11.41 -4.60
CA LEU A 290 14.10 12.31 -3.58
C LEU A 290 13.41 13.68 -3.57
N ALA A 291 13.03 14.20 -4.74
CA ALA A 291 12.27 15.44 -4.85
C ALA A 291 10.90 15.32 -4.16
N ASP A 292 10.14 14.28 -4.51
CA ASP A 292 8.84 14.00 -3.90
C ASP A 292 8.96 13.71 -2.41
N SER A 293 9.98 12.96 -1.99
CA SER A 293 10.25 12.68 -0.56
C SER A 293 10.54 13.94 0.23
N ARG A 294 11.30 14.89 -0.34
CA ARG A 294 11.59 16.18 0.30
C ARG A 294 10.32 17.04 0.40
N GLU A 295 9.47 17.02 -0.60
CA GLU A 295 8.20 17.75 -0.59
C GLU A 295 7.22 17.18 0.44
N ARG A 296 7.15 15.84 0.56
CA ARG A 296 6.20 15.14 1.45
C ARG A 296 6.68 15.02 2.90
N LEU A 297 7.98 15.15 3.15
CA LEU A 297 8.58 15.05 4.48
C LEU A 297 9.39 16.31 4.82
N GLN A 298 8.71 17.46 4.88
CA GLN A 298 9.31 18.74 5.28
C GLN A 298 9.53 18.82 6.80
N SER A 299 8.72 18.11 7.57
CA SER A 299 8.81 18.03 9.02
C SER A 299 8.56 16.60 9.53
N VAL A 300 9.08 16.32 10.72
CA VAL A 300 8.84 15.10 11.48
C VAL A 300 8.19 15.54 12.79
N CYS A 301 6.92 15.19 13.00
CA CYS A 301 6.15 15.59 14.19
C CYS A 301 6.10 17.12 14.44
N GLY A 302 6.10 17.92 13.36
CA GLY A 302 6.14 19.39 13.42
C GLY A 302 7.55 19.99 13.50
N PHE A 303 8.59 19.18 13.68
CA PHE A 303 9.97 19.64 13.70
C PHE A 303 10.56 19.65 12.28
N PRO A 304 11.14 20.77 11.81
CA PRO A 304 11.73 20.85 10.47
C PRO A 304 12.81 19.79 10.26
N THR A 305 12.82 19.15 9.09
CA THR A 305 13.88 18.23 8.71
C THR A 305 14.38 18.52 7.30
N ARG A 306 15.61 18.08 6.99
CA ARG A 306 16.24 18.28 5.68
C ARG A 306 16.89 17.00 5.21
N LEU A 307 16.60 16.64 3.96
CA LEU A 307 17.20 15.50 3.27
C LEU A 307 18.63 15.84 2.86
N THR A 308 19.60 15.03 3.29
CA THR A 308 21.02 15.19 2.98
C THR A 308 21.62 13.87 2.48
N SER A 309 22.62 13.95 1.61
CA SER A 309 23.43 12.78 1.17
C SER A 309 24.71 12.61 1.99
N LYS A 310 25.03 13.58 2.85
CA LYS A 310 26.22 13.55 3.69
C LYS A 310 25.88 12.87 5.02
N PRO A 311 26.63 11.83 5.43
CA PRO A 311 26.58 11.39 6.81
C PRO A 311 27.22 12.49 7.65
N SER A 312 26.47 13.11 8.56
CA SER A 312 27.08 13.92 9.62
C SER A 312 27.46 12.99 10.77
N TYR A 313 28.73 12.89 11.14
CA TYR A 313 29.09 12.15 12.35
C TYR A 313 29.03 13.08 13.56
#